data_AF-A0A1F4W0S7-F1
#
_entry.id   AF-A0A1F4W0S7-F1
#
_cell.length_a   1.000
_cell.length_b   1.000
_cell.length_c   1.000
_cell.angle_alpha   90.00
_cell.angle_beta   90.00
_cell.angle_gamma   90.00
#
_symmetry.space_group_name_H-M   'P 1'
#
loop_
_entity.id
_entity.type
_entity.pdbx_description
1 polymer ?
#
loop_
_entity_poly.entity_id
_entity_poly.type
_entity_poly.pdbx_seq_one_letter_code
_entity_poly.pdbx_strand_id
1 'polypeptide(L)'
;MNLLSLFETKVYAASVGTDPLTGISITSVSGLVTMITNIVIIVGLALVVLFLAIGFVKYVSSGGDKNAVDSAQKTLTYAVIGGVGLLLVYGIRALILTLLGGDDSFVTNY
;
A
#
# COMPACT_ATOMS: atom_id res chain seq x y z
N MET A 1 16.49 59.43 19.75
CA MET A 1 16.36 58.06 19.20
C MET A 1 16.63 57.09 20.33
N ASN A 2 15.66 56.26 20.69
CA ASN A 2 15.78 55.36 21.83
C ASN A 2 16.52 54.09 21.41
N LEU A 3 17.64 53.79 22.07
CA LEU A 3 18.51 52.63 21.78
C LEU A 3 17.78 51.29 21.95
N LEU A 4 16.68 51.29 22.68
CA LEU A 4 15.82 50.13 22.87
C LEU A 4 15.09 49.66 21.61
N SER A 5 14.92 50.53 20.60
CA SER A 5 14.24 50.16 19.33
C SER A 5 15.12 49.34 18.38
N LEU A 6 16.44 49.33 18.57
CA LEU A 6 17.40 48.62 17.72
C LEU A 6 17.49 47.13 18.09
N PHE A 7 17.07 46.77 19.32
CA PHE A 7 16.90 45.39 19.76
C PHE A 7 15.51 44.82 19.44
N GLU A 8 14.57 45.66 18.99
CA GLU A 8 13.25 45.22 18.54
C GLU A 8 13.28 44.83 17.05
N THR A 9 14.28 44.04 16.66
CA THR A 9 14.15 43.26 15.41
C THR A 9 13.00 42.30 15.64
N LYS A 10 11.84 42.62 15.08
CA LYS A 10 10.76 41.66 14.93
C LYS A 10 11.28 40.59 13.99
N VAL A 11 11.83 39.52 14.58
CA VAL A 11 12.13 38.29 13.86
C VAL A 11 10.78 37.77 13.39
N TYR A 12 10.44 38.05 12.14
CA TYR A 12 9.35 37.36 11.48
C TYR A 12 9.78 35.91 11.39
N ALA A 13 9.18 35.05 12.21
CA ALA A 13 9.24 33.63 11.99
C ALA A 13 8.59 33.39 10.62
N ALA A 14 9.43 33.24 9.59
CA ALA A 14 8.97 32.65 8.36
C ALA A 14 8.51 31.24 8.76
N SER A 15 7.21 30.98 8.66
CA SER A 15 6.72 29.61 8.61
C SER A 15 7.41 28.99 7.41
N VAL A 16 8.50 28.27 7.66
CA VAL A 16 8.95 27.26 6.72
C VAL A 16 7.73 26.38 6.51
N GLY A 17 7.20 26.32 5.30
CA GLY A 17 6.10 25.43 4.99
C GLY A 17 6.52 24.06 5.48
N THR A 18 5.84 23.54 6.50
CA THR A 18 5.88 22.12 6.80
C THR A 18 5.00 21.40 5.79
N ASP A 19 5.03 21.82 4.52
CA ASP A 19 4.46 21.06 3.44
C ASP A 19 5.24 19.75 3.49
N PRO A 20 4.61 18.67 3.98
CA PRO A 20 5.33 17.43 4.14
C PRO A 20 5.77 17.05 2.74
N LEU A 21 7.07 16.75 2.59
CA LEU A 21 7.67 16.36 1.32
C LEU A 21 6.69 15.45 0.57
N THR A 22 6.18 15.95 -0.55
CA THR A 22 5.20 15.27 -1.40
C THR A 22 5.87 14.02 -1.95
N GLY A 23 5.75 12.92 -1.21
CA GLY A 23 6.40 11.65 -1.50
C GLY A 23 6.65 10.79 -0.28
N ILE A 24 6.94 11.37 0.90
CA ILE A 24 7.17 10.60 2.14
C ILE A 24 6.71 11.40 3.37
N SER A 25 5.40 11.51 3.56
CA SER A 25 4.80 12.13 4.75
C SER A 25 4.56 11.08 5.84
N ILE A 26 5.56 10.81 6.69
CA ILE A 26 5.39 9.97 7.89
C ILE A 26 5.01 10.88 9.08
N THR A 27 3.86 11.55 8.98
CA THR A 27 3.33 12.41 10.05
C THR A 27 2.14 11.78 10.78
N SER A 28 1.65 10.62 10.33
CA SER A 28 0.46 9.97 10.89
C SER A 28 0.48 8.45 10.66
N VAL A 29 -0.17 7.70 11.57
CA VAL A 29 -0.34 6.23 11.49
C VAL A 29 -0.93 5.81 10.13
N SER A 30 -1.81 6.65 9.55
CA SER A 30 -2.38 6.49 8.21
C SER A 30 -1.34 6.40 7.10
N GLY A 31 -0.30 7.24 7.13
CA GLY A 31 0.78 7.24 6.13
C GLY A 31 1.63 5.98 6.18
N LEU A 32 1.92 5.49 7.38
CA LEU A 32 2.65 4.22 7.58
C LEU A 32 1.82 3.02 7.10
N VAL A 33 0.53 2.97 7.45
CA VAL A 33 -0.37 1.91 6.99
C VAL A 33 -0.49 1.93 5.46
N THR A 34 -0.64 3.10 4.85
CA THR A 34 -0.73 3.22 3.38
C THR A 34 0.56 2.76 2.69
N MET A 35 1.73 3.14 3.19
CA MET A 35 3.01 2.69 2.64
C MET A 35 3.14 1.17 2.69
N ILE A 36 2.91 0.58 3.87
CA ILE A 36 3.04 -0.87 4.06
C ILE A 36 2.03 -1.60 3.16
N THR A 37 0.78 -1.16 3.12
CA THR A 37 -0.24 -1.77 2.27
C THR A 37 0.14 -1.68 0.79
N ASN A 38 0.65 -0.55 0.31
CA ASN A 38 1.04 -0.40 -1.09
C ASN A 38 2.16 -1.39 -1.47
N ILE A 39 3.18 -1.53 -0.62
CA ILE A 39 4.27 -2.51 -0.83
C ILE A 39 3.72 -3.94 -0.84
N VAL A 40 2.84 -4.27 0.12
CA VAL A 40 2.23 -5.61 0.23
C VAL A 40 1.36 -5.92 -1.00
N ILE A 41 0.62 -4.94 -1.53
CA ILE A 41 -0.21 -5.13 -2.73
C ILE A 41 0.67 -5.43 -3.95
N ILE A 42 1.73 -4.65 -4.18
CA ILE A 42 2.61 -4.81 -5.34
C ILE A 42 3.34 -6.16 -5.29
N VAL A 43 3.95 -6.48 -4.15
CA VAL A 43 4.66 -7.75 -3.96
C VAL A 43 3.68 -8.92 -3.98
N GLY A 44 2.53 -8.78 -3.33
CA GLY A 44 1.48 -9.78 -3.30
C GLY A 44 0.95 -10.11 -4.69
N LEU A 45 0.66 -9.11 -5.52
CA LEU A 45 0.22 -9.31 -6.90
C LEU A 45 1.26 -10.06 -7.72
N ALA A 46 2.54 -9.67 -7.61
CA ALA A 46 3.62 -10.35 -8.30
C ALA A 46 3.71 -11.84 -7.91
N LEU A 47 3.59 -12.14 -6.61
CA LEU A 47 3.59 -13.52 -6.11
C LEU A 47 2.36 -14.30 -6.62
N VAL A 48 1.16 -13.72 -6.57
CA VAL A 48 -0.06 -14.38 -7.04
C VAL A 48 0.07 -14.76 -8.51
N VAL A 49 0.54 -13.86 -9.36
CA VAL A 49 0.75 -14.14 -10.79
C VAL A 49 1.78 -15.25 -10.99
N LEU A 50 2.87 -15.26 -10.20
CA LEU A 50 3.89 -16.30 -10.26
C LEU A 50 3.32 -17.68 -9.86
N PHE A 51 2.57 -17.76 -8.76
CA PHE A 51 1.95 -19.01 -8.32
C PHE A 51 0.88 -19.51 -9.29
N LEU A 52 0.11 -18.61 -9.91
CA LEU A 52 -0.81 -18.97 -10.99
C LEU A 52 -0.06 -19.57 -12.18
N ALA A 53 1.04 -18.94 -12.63
CA ALA A 53 1.83 -19.45 -13.75
C ALA A 53 2.39 -20.84 -13.45
N ILE A 54 2.98 -21.05 -12.26
CA ILE A 54 3.51 -22.35 -11.85
C ILE A 54 2.40 -23.40 -11.74
N GLY A 55 1.26 -23.02 -11.15
CA GLY A 55 0.08 -23.90 -11.05
C GLY A 55 -0.44 -24.32 -12.42
N PHE A 56 -0.46 -23.40 -13.39
CA PHE A 56 -0.92 -23.67 -14.75
C PHE A 56 0.03 -24.57 -15.52
N VAL A 57 1.33 -24.29 -15.47
CA VAL A 57 2.36 -25.13 -16.10
C VAL A 57 2.31 -26.54 -15.51
N LYS A 58 2.17 -26.66 -14.19
CA LYS A 58 2.03 -27.95 -13.50
C LYS A 58 0.75 -28.68 -13.92
N TYR A 59 -0.37 -27.97 -14.03
CA TYR A 59 -1.65 -28.55 -14.44
C TYR A 59 -1.58 -29.13 -15.86
N VAL A 60 -1.02 -28.37 -16.81
CA VAL A 60 -0.86 -28.82 -18.21
C VAL A 60 0.14 -29.97 -18.33
N SER A 61 1.26 -29.90 -17.61
CA SER A 61 2.30 -30.94 -17.59
C SER A 61 1.85 -32.25 -16.92
N SER A 62 0.83 -32.20 -16.06
CA SER A 62 0.38 -33.37 -15.28
C SER A 62 -0.24 -34.49 -16.13
N GLY A 63 -0.60 -34.25 -17.40
CA GLY A 63 -0.85 -35.30 -18.40
C GLY A 63 -1.91 -36.37 -18.07
N GLY A 64 -2.74 -36.18 -17.04
CA GLY A 64 -3.73 -37.16 -16.59
C GLY A 64 -3.36 -37.95 -15.31
N ASP A 65 -2.18 -37.74 -14.73
CA ASP A 65 -1.87 -38.26 -13.39
C ASP A 65 -2.71 -37.53 -12.34
N LYS A 66 -3.63 -38.29 -11.71
CA LYS A 66 -4.58 -37.79 -10.71
C LYS A 66 -3.87 -37.05 -9.56
N ASN A 67 -2.72 -37.54 -9.11
CA ASN A 67 -2.02 -36.96 -7.97
C ASN A 67 -1.35 -35.62 -8.34
N ALA A 68 -0.80 -35.54 -9.54
CA ALA A 68 -0.19 -34.32 -10.06
C ALA A 68 -1.25 -33.23 -10.35
N VAL A 69 -2.39 -33.63 -10.90
CA VAL A 69 -3.55 -32.75 -11.14
C VAL A 69 -4.13 -32.22 -9.82
N ASP A 70 -4.35 -33.08 -8.83
CA ASP A 70 -4.87 -32.67 -7.52
C ASP A 70 -3.92 -31.67 -6.84
N SER A 71 -2.60 -31.89 -6.94
CA SER A 71 -1.61 -30.94 -6.42
C SER A 71 -1.63 -29.60 -7.16
N ALA A 72 -1.73 -29.62 -8.49
CA ALA A 72 -1.80 -28.41 -9.31
C ALA A 72 -3.06 -27.58 -9.00
N GLN A 73 -4.21 -28.23 -8.83
CA GLN A 73 -5.46 -27.58 -8.44
C GLN A 73 -5.33 -26.90 -7.08
N LYS A 74 -4.71 -27.56 -6.09
CA LYS A 74 -4.47 -26.93 -4.78
C LYS A 74 -3.59 -25.69 -4.89
N THR A 75 -2.51 -25.74 -5.66
CA THR A 75 -1.65 -24.58 -5.93
C THR A 75 -2.44 -23.44 -6.56
N LEU A 76 -3.29 -23.73 -7.54
CA LEU A 76 -4.13 -22.74 -8.19
C LEU A 76 -5.13 -22.12 -7.21
N THR A 77 -5.80 -22.93 -6.39
CA THR A 77 -6.73 -22.45 -5.36
C THR A 77 -6.04 -21.53 -4.36
N TYR A 78 -4.84 -21.87 -3.89
CA TYR A 78 -4.09 -20.99 -2.98
C TYR A 78 -3.69 -19.67 -3.64
N ALA A 79 -3.29 -19.70 -4.91
CA ALA A 79 -2.98 -18.48 -5.65
C ALA A 79 -4.22 -17.57 -5.79
N VAL A 80 -5.39 -18.16 -6.08
CA VAL A 80 -6.66 -17.43 -6.15
C VAL A 80 -7.05 -16.85 -4.79
N ILE A 81 -6.95 -17.63 -3.71
CA ILE A 81 -7.22 -17.14 -2.35
C ILE A 81 -6.28 -15.98 -2.00
N GLY A 82 -4.99 -16.07 -2.35
CA GLY A 82 -4.04 -14.99 -2.19
C GLY A 82 -4.46 -13.73 -2.94
N GLY A 83 -4.87 -13.86 -4.21
CA GLY A 83 -5.37 -12.74 -5.02
C GLY A 83 -6.61 -12.08 -4.43
N VAL A 84 -7.59 -12.88 -4.01
CA VAL A 84 -8.80 -12.38 -3.33
C VAL A 84 -8.46 -11.72 -2.00
N GLY A 85 -7.51 -12.28 -1.24
CA GLY A 85 -7.02 -11.71 0.02
C GLY A 85 -6.44 -10.30 -0.16
N LEU A 86 -5.74 -10.04 -1.26
CA LEU A 86 -5.21 -8.69 -1.55
C LEU A 86 -6.32 -7.67 -1.78
N LEU A 87 -7.41 -8.07 -2.45
CA LEU A 87 -8.59 -7.21 -2.62
C LEU A 87 -9.26 -6.90 -1.28
N LEU A 88 -9.33 -7.87 -0.37
CA LEU A 88 -9.86 -7.66 0.97
C LEU A 88 -8.99 -6.70 1.78
N VAL A 89 -7.66 -6.83 1.71
CA VAL A 89 -6.74 -5.89 2.38
C VAL A 89 -6.95 -4.46 1.88
N TYR A 90 -7.14 -4.28 0.58
CA TYR A 90 -7.45 -2.97 0.00
C TYR A 90 -8.79 -2.41 0.53
N GLY A 91 -9.84 -3.24 0.58
CA GLY A 91 -11.14 -2.84 1.14
C GLY A 91 -11.09 -2.51 2.64
N ILE A 92 -10.35 -3.30 3.43
CA ILE A 92 -10.16 -3.05 4.87
C ILE A 92 -9.39 -1.75 5.09
N ARG A 93 -8.35 -1.46 4.30
CA ARG A 93 -7.64 -0.16 4.33
C ARG A 93 -8.64 0.98 4.15
N ALA A 94 -9.44 0.94 3.09
CA ALA A 94 -10.41 2.00 2.79
C ALA A 94 -11.43 2.19 3.93
N LEU A 95 -11.87 1.10 4.55
CA LEU A 95 -12.77 1.15 5.71
C LEU A 95 -12.10 1.77 6.94
N ILE A 96 -10.86 1.38 7.27
CA ILE A 96 -10.11 1.93 8.41
C ILE A 96 -9.90 3.44 8.24
N LEU A 97 -9.57 3.89 7.02
CA LEU A 97 -9.35 5.30 6.73
C LEU A 97 -10.65 6.11 6.83
N THR A 98 -11.74 5.57 6.29
CA THR A 98 -13.08 6.18 6.41
C THR A 98 -13.54 6.31 7.87
N LEU A 99 -13.32 5.28 8.69
CA LEU A 99 -13.71 5.29 10.10
C LEU A 99 -12.84 6.21 10.97
N LEU A 100 -11.57 6.41 10.59
CA LEU A 100 -10.63 7.28 11.31
C LEU A 100 -10.72 8.75 10.85
N GLY A 101 -11.61 9.08 9.91
CA GLY A 101 -11.73 10.44 9.34
C GLY A 101 -10.54 10.84 8.46
N GLY A 102 -9.76 9.87 7.98
CA GLY A 102 -8.67 10.07 7.04
C GLY A 102 -9.19 10.03 5.62
N ASP A 103 -9.54 11.18 5.06
CA ASP A 103 -9.85 11.30 3.64
C ASP A 103 -8.64 10.85 2.81
N ASP A 104 -8.85 9.86 1.96
CA ASP A 104 -7.94 9.37 0.92
C ASP A 104 -7.74 10.46 -0.17
N SER A 105 -7.20 11.61 0.20
CA SER A 105 -6.78 12.67 -0.73
C SER A 105 -5.44 12.29 -1.37
N PHE A 106 -5.38 11.12 -2.02
CA PHE A 106 -4.28 10.74 -2.91
C PHE A 106 -4.74 10.12 -4.24
N VAL A 107 -6.06 9.97 -4.48
CA VAL A 107 -6.58 9.43 -5.76
C VAL A 107 -7.41 10.45 -6.57
N THR A 108 -7.56 11.68 -6.09
CA THR A 108 -8.05 12.81 -6.90
C THR A 108 -7.04 13.94 -6.84
N ASN A 109 -5.97 13.80 -7.62
CA ASN A 109 -5.33 14.95 -8.24
C ASN A 109 -4.90 14.48 -9.63
N TYR A 110 -5.36 15.21 -10.64
CA TYR A 110 -4.62 15.32 -11.89
C TYR A 110 -3.20 15.80 -11.59
#